data_AF-A0A2E3Q4H6-F1
#
_entry.id   AF-A0A2E3Q4H6-F1
#
_cell.length_a   1.000
_cell.length_b   1.000
_cell.length_c   1.000
_cell.angle_alpha   90.00
_cell.angle_beta   90.00
_cell.angle_gamma   90.00
#
_symmetry.space_group_name_H-M   'P 1'
#
loop_
_entity.id
_entity.type
_entity.pdbx_description
1 polymer ?
#
loop_
_entity_poly.entity_id
_entity_poly.type
_entity_poly.pdbx_seq_one_letter_code
_entity_poly.pdbx_strand_id
1 'polypeptide(L)'
;MVHRRPNRLHRLPMVAIVAGTVLLPFTGCQTTKDAPTVLLLDQGDHDFEWGRYESAAEHYRSVLDREPGDDLALEGYGRCMLALGNPEAAAESLSLAVARRPGDRELLVLLAESEFESGRLDEAFDLVRTWALDNNDAVTWYKLADFGRRSNDPDTAKDSILRAIEIDPAGSASYYILAAEIDMDLLQNTTSALRRLRQAYGLEPDNQLIADRIRAYGEIPGPTLVLPPGP
;
A
#
# COMPACT_ATOMS: atom_id res chain seq x y z
N MET A 1 -94.78 3.97 15.50
CA MET A 1 -95.37 5.03 14.65
C MET A 1 -95.42 6.32 15.45
N VAL A 2 -94.93 7.42 14.87
CA VAL A 2 -95.26 8.84 15.08
C VAL A 2 -93.98 9.68 14.96
N HIS A 3 -93.95 10.49 13.90
CA HIS A 3 -92.96 11.54 13.63
C HIS A 3 -92.94 12.62 14.71
N ARG A 4 -91.74 13.09 15.06
CA ARG A 4 -91.51 14.50 15.45
C ARG A 4 -90.19 15.01 14.86
N ARG A 5 -90.29 16.03 14.01
CA ARG A 5 -89.22 17.02 13.73
C ARG A 5 -89.07 17.96 14.96
N PRO A 6 -88.30 19.06 14.87
CA PRO A 6 -86.85 19.24 14.79
C PRO A 6 -86.35 20.05 16.01
N ASN A 7 -85.04 20.27 16.19
CA ASN A 7 -84.43 21.60 16.32
C ASN A 7 -83.00 21.55 16.88
N ARG A 8 -82.19 22.42 16.29
CA ARG A 8 -80.80 22.73 16.63
C ARG A 8 -80.68 23.29 18.04
N LEU A 9 -79.66 22.86 18.78
CA LEU A 9 -78.99 23.70 19.77
C LEU A 9 -77.47 23.46 19.69
N HIS A 10 -76.77 24.54 19.33
CA HIS A 10 -75.33 24.68 19.34
C HIS A 10 -74.72 24.39 20.72
N ARG A 11 -73.60 23.65 20.77
CA ARG A 11 -72.43 23.93 21.63
C ARG A 11 -71.14 23.35 21.00
N LEU A 12 -70.22 24.25 20.62
CA LEU A 12 -68.80 24.00 20.31
C LEU A 12 -67.99 23.87 21.64
N PRO A 13 -66.68 23.59 21.60
CA PRO A 13 -65.98 22.42 21.08
C PRO A 13 -65.16 21.74 22.19
N MET A 14 -64.79 20.46 22.05
CA MET A 14 -63.81 19.81 22.93
C MET A 14 -62.56 19.51 22.09
N VAL A 15 -61.53 20.32 22.29
CA VAL A 15 -60.21 20.19 21.65
C VAL A 15 -59.51 18.98 22.25
N ALA A 16 -59.35 17.92 21.45
CA ALA A 16 -58.48 16.79 21.76
C ALA A 16 -57.12 17.00 21.08
N ILE A 17 -56.08 17.21 21.89
CA ILE A 17 -54.69 17.30 21.43
C ILE A 17 -54.22 15.87 21.16
N VAL A 18 -54.09 15.50 19.89
CA VAL A 18 -53.42 14.27 19.46
C VAL A 18 -51.94 14.60 19.29
N ALA A 19 -51.09 14.02 20.14
CA ALA A 19 -49.65 14.08 20.03
C ALA A 19 -49.19 13.32 18.77
N GLY A 20 -48.92 14.06 17.70
CA GLY A 20 -48.31 13.51 16.49
C GLY A 20 -46.81 13.33 16.70
N THR A 21 -46.36 12.08 16.88
CA THR A 21 -44.96 11.71 16.71
C THR A 21 -44.59 11.86 15.24
N VAL A 22 -43.92 12.95 14.91
CA VAL A 22 -43.29 13.16 13.60
C VAL A 22 -42.11 12.19 13.50
N LEU A 23 -42.31 11.08 12.78
CA LEU A 23 -41.22 10.27 12.25
C LEU A 23 -40.55 11.10 11.14
N LEU A 24 -39.44 11.75 11.48
CA LEU A 24 -38.55 12.32 10.48
C LEU A 24 -37.92 11.16 9.70
N PRO A 25 -38.07 11.10 8.37
CA PRO A 25 -37.29 10.14 7.58
C PRO A 25 -35.82 10.52 7.70
N PHE A 26 -34.99 9.57 8.13
CA PHE A 26 -33.55 9.63 7.92
C PHE A 26 -33.30 9.69 6.41
N THR A 27 -33.17 10.89 5.87
CA THR A 27 -32.53 11.09 4.57
C THR A 27 -31.05 10.82 4.77
N GLY A 28 -30.64 9.57 4.62
CA GLY A 28 -29.24 9.22 4.41
C GLY A 28 -28.74 10.04 3.22
N CYS A 29 -27.62 10.75 3.41
CA CYS A 29 -27.01 11.60 2.39
C CYS A 29 -26.83 10.82 1.07
N GLN A 30 -27.59 11.20 0.04
CA GLN A 30 -27.39 10.74 -1.34
C GLN A 30 -26.28 11.53 -2.06
N THR A 31 -25.24 11.97 -1.35
CA THR A 31 -24.21 12.88 -1.90
C THR A 31 -23.16 12.20 -2.77
N THR A 32 -23.13 10.87 -2.86
CA THR A 32 -22.06 10.16 -3.58
C THR A 32 -22.23 10.17 -5.10
N LYS A 33 -23.46 10.32 -5.61
CA LYS A 33 -23.71 10.18 -7.06
C LYS A 33 -23.20 11.36 -7.89
N ASP A 34 -23.10 12.54 -7.28
CA ASP A 34 -22.73 13.80 -7.97
C ASP A 34 -21.44 14.44 -7.41
N ALA A 35 -20.74 13.78 -6.48
CA ALA A 35 -19.46 14.29 -5.95
C ALA A 35 -18.44 14.45 -7.10
N PRO A 36 -17.69 15.57 -7.20
CA PRO A 36 -16.67 15.73 -8.23
C PRO A 36 -15.61 14.62 -8.15
N THR A 37 -15.04 14.20 -9.28
CA THR A 37 -13.98 13.16 -9.34
C THR A 37 -12.83 13.46 -8.37
N VAL A 38 -12.38 14.72 -8.32
CA VAL A 38 -11.31 15.17 -7.41
C VAL A 38 -11.67 14.92 -5.94
N LEU A 39 -12.92 15.17 -5.54
CA LEU A 39 -13.34 14.92 -4.16
C LEU A 39 -13.33 13.42 -3.82
N LEU A 40 -13.67 12.57 -4.77
CA LEU A 40 -13.62 11.11 -4.58
C LEU A 40 -12.18 10.61 -4.46
N LEU A 41 -11.25 11.16 -5.25
CA LEU A 41 -9.81 10.87 -5.11
C LEU A 41 -9.31 11.28 -3.72
N ASP A 42 -9.58 12.52 -3.30
CA ASP A 42 -9.16 13.02 -1.98
C ASP A 42 -9.73 12.16 -0.82
N GLN A 43 -10.98 11.69 -0.95
CA GLN A 43 -11.61 10.79 0.02
C GLN A 43 -10.96 9.40 0.01
N GLY A 44 -10.64 8.88 -1.18
CA GLY A 44 -9.92 7.62 -1.34
C GLY A 44 -8.54 7.67 -0.69
N ASP A 45 -7.77 8.73 -0.98
CA ASP A 45 -6.43 8.95 -0.43
C ASP A 45 -6.48 9.07 1.09
N HIS A 46 -7.42 9.87 1.60
CA HIS A 46 -7.63 10.01 3.04
C HIS A 46 -7.97 8.66 3.69
N ASP A 47 -8.90 7.89 3.14
CA ASP A 47 -9.24 6.59 3.69
C ASP A 47 -8.07 5.60 3.63
N PHE A 48 -7.27 5.64 2.56
CA PHE A 48 -6.08 4.83 2.41
C PHE A 48 -5.06 5.14 3.50
N GLU A 49 -4.75 6.41 3.74
CA GLU A 49 -3.82 6.85 4.79
C GLU A 49 -4.25 6.40 6.18
N TRP A 50 -5.56 6.31 6.43
CA TRP A 50 -6.13 5.84 7.69
C TRP A 50 -6.31 4.33 7.77
N GLY A 51 -5.82 3.58 6.78
CA GLY A 51 -5.91 2.12 6.72
C GLY A 51 -7.31 1.58 6.46
N ARG A 52 -8.25 2.43 6.02
CA ARG A 52 -9.62 2.04 5.67
C ARG A 52 -9.68 1.59 4.21
N TYR A 53 -8.94 0.53 3.88
CA TYR A 53 -8.68 0.14 2.50
C TYR A 53 -9.94 -0.26 1.71
N GLU A 54 -10.94 -0.85 2.36
CA GLU A 54 -12.23 -1.15 1.70
C GLU A 54 -12.96 0.13 1.29
N SER A 55 -13.01 1.11 2.18
CA SER A 55 -13.65 2.41 1.93
C SER A 55 -12.88 3.20 0.86
N ALA A 56 -11.55 3.19 0.92
CA ALA A 56 -10.69 3.79 -0.09
C ALA A 56 -10.95 3.17 -1.48
N ALA A 57 -10.99 1.84 -1.56
CA ALA A 57 -11.29 1.12 -2.79
C ALA A 57 -12.67 1.48 -3.37
N GLU A 58 -13.69 1.71 -2.52
CA GLU A 58 -15.01 2.15 -2.99
C GLU A 58 -14.97 3.55 -3.61
N HIS A 59 -14.22 4.49 -3.03
CA HIS A 59 -14.03 5.82 -3.59
C HIS A 59 -13.30 5.77 -4.94
N TYR A 60 -12.17 5.06 -5.02
CA TYR A 60 -11.43 4.90 -6.28
C TYR A 60 -12.26 4.18 -7.35
N ARG A 61 -13.01 3.13 -6.99
CA ARG A 61 -13.91 2.45 -7.93
C ARG A 61 -15.00 3.39 -8.45
N SER A 62 -15.54 4.27 -7.60
CA SER A 62 -16.52 5.27 -8.02
C SER A 62 -15.95 6.27 -9.04
N VAL A 63 -14.64 6.55 -8.98
CA VAL A 63 -13.93 7.30 -10.02
C VAL A 63 -13.82 6.46 -11.29
N LEU A 64 -13.35 5.21 -11.19
CA LEU A 64 -13.15 4.32 -12.34
C LEU A 64 -14.45 3.98 -13.08
N ASP A 65 -15.60 3.94 -12.40
CA ASP A 65 -16.92 3.76 -13.02
C ASP A 65 -17.28 4.93 -13.96
N ARG A 66 -16.70 6.11 -13.73
CA ARG A 66 -16.92 7.33 -14.53
C ARG A 66 -15.81 7.54 -15.54
N GLU A 67 -14.59 7.29 -15.11
CA GLU A 67 -13.34 7.55 -15.83
C GLU A 67 -12.45 6.29 -15.74
N PRO A 68 -12.71 5.24 -16.55
CA PRO A 68 -12.01 3.96 -16.43
C PRO A 68 -10.49 3.99 -16.67
N GLY A 69 -9.96 5.12 -17.14
CA GLY A 69 -8.54 5.32 -17.43
C GLY A 69 -7.88 6.39 -16.57
N ASP A 70 -8.53 6.83 -15.49
CA ASP A 70 -7.93 7.70 -14.49
C ASP A 70 -6.79 6.97 -13.78
N ASP A 71 -5.56 7.41 -14.00
CA ASP A 71 -4.35 6.71 -13.58
C ASP A 71 -4.07 6.82 -12.08
N LEU A 72 -4.61 7.85 -11.41
CA LEU A 72 -4.53 7.98 -9.95
C LEU A 72 -5.51 7.02 -9.27
N ALA A 73 -6.73 6.91 -9.76
CA ALA A 73 -7.71 5.95 -9.24
C ALA A 73 -7.30 4.50 -9.52
N LEU A 74 -6.70 4.21 -10.68
CA LEU A 74 -6.14 2.88 -10.99
C LEU A 74 -5.01 2.51 -10.01
N GLU A 75 -4.11 3.44 -9.73
CA GLU A 75 -3.05 3.26 -8.73
C GLU A 75 -3.63 3.05 -7.32
N GLY A 76 -4.48 3.98 -6.87
CA GLY A 76 -5.08 3.95 -5.54
C GLY A 76 -5.88 2.66 -5.29
N TYR A 77 -6.70 2.26 -6.26
CA TYR A 77 -7.44 1.00 -6.21
C TYR A 77 -6.49 -0.21 -6.15
N GLY A 78 -5.45 -0.24 -6.98
CA GLY A 78 -4.44 -1.29 -6.96
C GLY A 78 -3.74 -1.44 -5.61
N ARG A 79 -3.33 -0.32 -5.00
CA ARG A 79 -2.71 -0.29 -3.66
C ARG A 79 -3.68 -0.78 -2.59
N CYS A 80 -4.96 -0.42 -2.67
CA CYS A 80 -5.99 -0.95 -1.77
C CYS A 80 -6.13 -2.46 -1.90
N MET A 81 -6.18 -2.99 -3.14
CA MET A 81 -6.31 -4.42 -3.38
C MET A 81 -5.12 -5.21 -2.84
N LEU A 82 -3.89 -4.70 -2.95
CA LEU A 82 -2.72 -5.28 -2.28
C LEU A 82 -2.89 -5.31 -0.76
N ALA A 83 -3.28 -4.19 -0.16
CA ALA A 83 -3.45 -4.07 1.29
C ALA A 83 -4.57 -5.00 1.83
N LEU A 84 -5.56 -5.29 1.00
CA LEU A 84 -6.67 -6.21 1.29
C LEU A 84 -6.34 -7.69 0.99
N GLY A 85 -5.13 -7.99 0.50
CA GLY A 85 -4.71 -9.36 0.18
C GLY A 85 -5.37 -9.92 -1.09
N ASN A 86 -5.73 -9.05 -2.04
CA ASN A 86 -6.25 -9.43 -3.35
C ASN A 86 -5.25 -9.02 -4.47
N PRO A 87 -4.12 -9.74 -4.57
CA PRO A 87 -3.03 -9.36 -5.48
C PRO A 87 -3.41 -9.51 -6.96
N GLU A 88 -4.34 -10.38 -7.32
CA GLU A 88 -4.83 -10.50 -8.70
C GLU A 88 -5.56 -9.23 -9.15
N ALA A 89 -6.51 -8.73 -8.35
CA ALA A 89 -7.22 -7.49 -8.66
C ALA A 89 -6.28 -6.28 -8.64
N ALA A 90 -5.26 -6.31 -7.79
CA ALA A 90 -4.22 -5.29 -7.78
C ALA A 90 -3.42 -5.29 -9.10
N ALA A 91 -2.96 -6.45 -9.55
CA ALA A 91 -2.21 -6.59 -10.80
C ALA A 91 -3.02 -6.10 -12.01
N GLU A 92 -4.32 -6.43 -12.08
CA GLU A 92 -5.19 -5.93 -13.15
C GLU A 92 -5.22 -4.40 -13.18
N SER A 93 -5.51 -3.75 -12.05
CA SER A 93 -5.59 -2.29 -11.96
C SER A 93 -4.24 -1.60 -12.21
N LEU A 94 -3.16 -2.16 -11.63
CA LEU A 94 -1.81 -1.61 -11.75
C LEU A 94 -1.22 -1.81 -13.14
N SER A 95 -1.57 -2.88 -13.85
CA SER A 95 -1.16 -3.07 -15.25
C SER A 95 -1.71 -1.96 -16.14
N LEU A 96 -2.94 -1.53 -15.90
CA LEU A 96 -3.54 -0.39 -16.58
C LEU A 96 -2.83 0.90 -16.17
N ALA A 97 -2.56 1.11 -14.88
CA ALA A 97 -1.84 2.30 -14.40
C ALA A 97 -0.44 2.42 -15.05
N VAL A 98 0.34 1.34 -15.09
CA VAL A 98 1.65 1.28 -15.76
C VAL A 98 1.53 1.60 -17.25
N ALA A 99 0.48 1.11 -17.93
CA ALA A 99 0.26 1.46 -19.34
C ALA A 99 -0.02 2.97 -19.55
N ARG A 100 -0.52 3.68 -18.54
CA ARG A 100 -0.73 5.14 -18.57
C ARG A 100 0.55 5.91 -18.24
N ARG A 101 1.34 5.39 -17.30
CA ARG A 101 2.62 5.98 -16.85
C ARG A 101 3.76 4.95 -16.96
N PRO A 102 4.22 4.61 -18.19
CA PRO A 102 5.22 3.55 -18.39
C PRO A 102 6.62 3.91 -17.88
N GLY A 103 6.86 5.18 -17.52
CA GLY A 103 8.12 5.66 -16.93
C GLY A 103 8.07 5.81 -15.41
N ASP A 104 7.02 5.29 -14.76
CA ASP A 104 6.86 5.37 -13.30
C ASP A 104 7.36 4.09 -12.62
N ARG A 105 8.52 4.19 -11.96
CA ARG A 105 9.13 3.08 -11.23
C ARG A 105 8.22 2.56 -10.12
N GLU A 106 7.50 3.44 -9.43
CA GLU A 106 6.70 3.04 -8.26
C GLU A 106 5.53 2.16 -8.71
N LEU A 107 4.85 2.54 -9.78
CA LEU A 107 3.80 1.71 -10.37
C LEU A 107 4.32 0.36 -10.84
N LEU A 108 5.50 0.32 -11.47
CA LEU A 108 6.10 -0.93 -11.92
C LEU A 108 6.45 -1.85 -10.74
N VAL A 109 6.97 -1.29 -9.64
CA VAL A 109 7.26 -2.06 -8.43
C VAL A 109 5.98 -2.57 -7.77
N LEU A 110 4.91 -1.77 -7.74
CA LEU A 110 3.60 -2.20 -7.21
C LEU A 110 2.98 -3.31 -8.08
N LEU A 111 3.07 -3.20 -9.40
CA LEU A 111 2.63 -4.25 -10.31
C LEU A 111 3.44 -5.52 -10.06
N ALA A 112 4.77 -5.44 -10.03
CA ALA A 112 5.61 -6.58 -9.79
C ALA A 112 5.35 -7.23 -8.42
N GLU A 113 5.07 -6.44 -7.37
CA GLU A 113 4.64 -6.98 -6.06
C GLU A 113 3.33 -7.76 -6.19
N SER A 114 2.36 -7.22 -6.93
CA SER A 114 1.08 -7.87 -7.16
C SER A 114 1.22 -9.17 -7.94
N GLU A 115 2.08 -9.20 -8.96
CA GLU A 115 2.42 -10.43 -9.69
C GLU A 115 3.10 -11.45 -8.76
N PHE A 116 4.03 -11.00 -7.90
CA PHE A 116 4.73 -11.88 -6.96
C PHE A 116 3.76 -12.52 -5.96
N GLU A 117 2.91 -11.72 -5.31
CA GLU A 117 1.97 -12.17 -4.28
C GLU A 117 0.85 -13.06 -4.84
N SER A 118 0.50 -12.87 -6.11
CA SER A 118 -0.45 -13.75 -6.82
C SER A 118 0.20 -15.01 -7.41
N GLY A 119 1.49 -15.24 -7.15
CA GLY A 119 2.24 -16.43 -7.59
C GLY A 119 2.71 -16.41 -9.05
N ARG A 120 2.56 -15.28 -9.75
CA ARG A 120 3.07 -15.05 -11.12
C ARG A 120 4.52 -14.56 -11.05
N LEU A 121 5.38 -15.47 -10.58
CA LEU A 121 6.76 -15.17 -10.25
C LEU A 121 7.58 -14.77 -11.49
N ASP A 122 7.42 -15.46 -12.61
CA ASP A 122 8.19 -15.16 -13.83
C ASP A 122 7.94 -13.72 -14.29
N GLU A 123 6.66 -13.31 -14.31
CA GLU A 123 6.25 -11.95 -14.66
C GLU A 123 6.81 -10.90 -13.67
N ALA A 124 6.73 -11.18 -12.37
CA ALA A 124 7.24 -10.29 -11.33
C ALA A 124 8.75 -10.06 -11.47
N PHE A 125 9.53 -11.14 -11.64
CA PHE A 125 10.99 -11.07 -11.80
C PHE A 125 11.37 -10.38 -13.10
N ASP A 126 10.68 -10.66 -14.21
CA ASP A 126 10.95 -10.03 -15.50
C ASP A 126 10.71 -8.51 -15.46
N LEU A 127 9.63 -8.04 -14.84
CA LEU A 127 9.32 -6.62 -14.70
C LEU A 127 10.46 -5.87 -13.99
N VAL A 128 10.85 -6.31 -12.78
CA VAL A 128 11.87 -5.60 -11.99
C VAL A 128 13.26 -5.76 -12.58
N ARG A 129 13.60 -6.93 -13.14
CA ARG A 129 14.91 -7.16 -13.78
C ARG A 129 15.10 -6.28 -15.01
N THR A 130 14.07 -6.17 -15.84
CA THR A 130 14.11 -5.36 -17.07
C THR A 130 14.31 -3.90 -16.72
N TRP A 131 13.50 -3.38 -15.80
CA TRP A 131 13.64 -1.99 -15.34
C TRP A 131 15.01 -1.71 -14.72
N ALA A 132 15.50 -2.62 -13.86
CA ALA A 132 16.78 -2.46 -13.18
C ALA A 132 17.96 -2.39 -14.15
N LEU A 133 17.93 -3.19 -15.23
CA LEU A 133 18.95 -3.18 -16.28
C LEU A 133 18.87 -1.92 -17.15
N ASP A 134 17.67 -1.58 -17.63
CA ASP A 134 17.48 -0.48 -18.58
C ASP A 134 17.75 0.89 -17.95
N ASN A 135 17.46 1.04 -16.66
CA ASN A 135 17.57 2.31 -15.94
C ASN A 135 18.77 2.39 -15.00
N ASN A 136 19.54 1.30 -14.86
CA ASN A 136 20.61 1.20 -13.87
C ASN A 136 20.12 1.63 -12.46
N ASP A 137 18.98 1.09 -12.03
CA ASP A 137 18.22 1.58 -10.87
C ASP A 137 18.40 0.68 -9.64
N ALA A 138 19.05 1.21 -8.61
CA ALA A 138 19.35 0.50 -7.37
C ALA A 138 18.10 0.02 -6.61
N VAL A 139 16.99 0.76 -6.67
CA VAL A 139 15.75 0.42 -5.95
C VAL A 139 15.09 -0.83 -6.55
N THR A 140 15.05 -0.96 -7.87
CA THR A 140 14.57 -2.19 -8.51
C THR A 140 15.52 -3.37 -8.38
N TRP A 141 16.85 -3.15 -8.34
CA TRP A 141 17.78 -4.22 -7.97
C TRP A 141 17.55 -4.71 -6.54
N TYR A 142 17.30 -3.80 -5.60
CA TYR A 142 16.88 -4.14 -4.24
C TYR A 142 15.55 -4.92 -4.25
N LYS A 143 14.58 -4.52 -5.08
CA LYS A 143 13.30 -5.24 -5.18
C LYS A 143 13.46 -6.66 -5.71
N LEU A 144 14.29 -6.84 -6.76
CA LEU A 144 14.63 -8.15 -7.29
C LEU A 144 15.35 -9.02 -6.25
N ALA A 145 16.20 -8.42 -5.42
CA ALA A 145 16.85 -9.14 -4.31
C ALA A 145 15.85 -9.63 -3.25
N ASP A 146 14.86 -8.80 -2.90
CA ASP A 146 13.79 -9.18 -1.96
C ASP A 146 12.94 -10.33 -2.53
N PHE A 147 12.61 -10.29 -3.82
CA PHE A 147 11.93 -11.41 -4.50
C PHE A 147 12.76 -12.68 -4.45
N GLY A 148 14.05 -12.61 -4.82
CA GLY A 148 14.95 -13.76 -4.72
C GLY A 148 14.98 -14.33 -3.30
N ARG A 149 15.06 -13.47 -2.27
CA ARG A 149 15.07 -13.92 -0.88
C ARG A 149 13.78 -14.62 -0.48
N ARG A 150 12.62 -14.03 -0.79
CA ARG A 150 11.29 -14.56 -0.45
C ARG A 150 10.97 -15.85 -1.19
N SER A 151 11.50 -16.03 -2.40
CA SER A 151 11.39 -17.27 -3.19
C SER A 151 12.46 -18.31 -2.85
N ASN A 152 13.32 -18.06 -1.86
CA ASN A 152 14.44 -18.93 -1.47
C ASN A 152 15.39 -19.23 -2.65
N ASP A 153 15.64 -18.22 -3.49
CA ASP A 153 16.63 -18.19 -4.56
C ASP A 153 17.86 -17.36 -4.11
N PRO A 154 18.87 -18.02 -3.50
CA PRO A 154 20.05 -17.33 -2.97
C PRO A 154 20.90 -16.66 -4.03
N ASP A 155 20.93 -17.19 -5.25
CA ASP A 155 21.77 -16.68 -6.32
C ASP A 155 21.22 -15.34 -6.81
N THR A 156 19.93 -15.29 -7.16
CA THR A 156 19.27 -14.03 -7.55
C THR A 156 19.28 -13.01 -6.42
N ALA A 157 19.01 -13.44 -5.19
CA ALA A 157 18.98 -12.54 -4.03
C ALA A 157 20.33 -11.85 -3.82
N LYS A 158 21.41 -12.63 -3.80
CA LYS A 158 22.76 -12.15 -3.54
C LYS A 158 23.27 -11.26 -4.67
N ASP A 159 23.15 -11.69 -5.91
CA ASP A 159 23.66 -10.92 -7.04
C ASP A 159 22.94 -9.57 -7.16
N SER A 160 21.62 -9.57 -6.98
CA SER A 160 20.80 -8.36 -7.10
C SER A 160 21.08 -7.36 -5.98
N ILE A 161 21.23 -7.80 -4.73
CA ILE A 161 21.51 -6.87 -3.62
C ILE A 161 22.91 -6.26 -3.74
N LEU A 162 23.88 -7.02 -4.25
CA LEU A 162 25.20 -6.50 -4.55
C LEU A 162 25.16 -5.43 -5.65
N ARG A 163 24.36 -5.63 -6.71
CA ARG A 163 24.15 -4.60 -7.74
C ARG A 163 23.52 -3.32 -7.19
N ALA A 164 22.52 -3.44 -6.32
CA ALA A 164 21.92 -2.27 -5.66
C ALA A 164 22.97 -1.47 -4.88
N ILE A 165 23.81 -2.15 -4.08
CA ILE A 165 24.90 -1.54 -3.32
C ILE A 165 25.98 -0.95 -4.22
N GLU A 166 26.32 -1.59 -5.35
CA GLU A 166 27.30 -1.07 -6.31
C GLU A 166 26.84 0.22 -6.97
N ILE A 167 25.55 0.29 -7.35
CA ILE A 167 24.97 1.45 -8.03
C ILE A 167 24.83 2.64 -7.07
N ASP A 168 24.32 2.39 -5.87
CA ASP A 168 24.13 3.43 -4.86
C ASP A 168 24.55 2.96 -3.45
N PRO A 169 25.86 2.99 -3.15
CA PRO A 169 26.37 2.49 -1.88
C PRO A 169 25.83 3.23 -0.66
N ALA A 170 25.52 4.53 -0.78
CA ALA A 170 25.09 5.37 0.33
C ALA A 170 23.59 5.70 0.30
N GLY A 171 22.85 5.17 -0.67
CA GLY A 171 21.44 5.51 -0.89
C GLY A 171 20.49 5.08 0.21
N SER A 172 20.68 3.88 0.76
CA SER A 172 19.80 3.34 1.79
C SER A 172 20.49 2.32 2.68
N ALA A 173 20.29 2.43 4.00
CA ALA A 173 20.70 1.40 4.95
C ALA A 173 19.98 0.06 4.67
N SER A 174 18.77 0.10 4.11
CA SER A 174 17.98 -1.09 3.76
C SER A 174 18.70 -2.04 2.81
N TYR A 175 19.58 -1.53 1.94
CA TYR A 175 20.38 -2.40 1.05
C TYR A 175 21.29 -3.33 1.84
N TYR A 176 21.91 -2.81 2.90
CA TYR A 176 22.79 -3.58 3.77
C TYR A 176 22.01 -4.45 4.77
N ILE A 177 20.85 -3.98 5.23
CA ILE A 177 19.95 -4.77 6.08
C ILE A 177 19.50 -6.02 5.32
N LEU A 178 19.02 -5.88 4.09
CA LEU A 178 18.61 -7.02 3.26
C LEU A 178 19.81 -7.91 2.89
N ALA A 179 20.98 -7.33 2.57
CA ALA A 179 22.18 -8.12 2.34
C ALA A 179 22.57 -8.96 3.57
N ALA A 180 22.41 -8.41 4.77
CA ALA A 180 22.65 -9.14 6.02
C ALA A 180 21.64 -10.28 6.23
N GLU A 181 20.38 -10.08 5.88
CA GLU A 181 19.34 -11.12 5.92
C GLU A 181 19.63 -12.24 4.93
N ILE A 182 20.01 -11.91 3.70
CA ILE A 182 20.41 -12.90 2.69
C ILE A 182 21.63 -13.69 3.17
N ASP A 183 22.66 -13.00 3.67
CA ASP A 183 23.87 -13.64 4.20
C ASP A 183 23.54 -14.56 5.38
N MET A 184 22.63 -14.17 6.27
CA MET A 184 22.25 -14.95 7.46
C MET A 184 21.34 -16.13 7.09
N ASP A 185 20.24 -15.87 6.42
CA ASP A 185 19.14 -16.82 6.24
C ASP A 185 19.45 -17.84 5.13
N LEU A 186 19.99 -17.37 4.00
CA LEU A 186 20.19 -18.21 2.82
C LEU A 186 21.62 -18.75 2.68
N LEU A 187 22.60 -17.94 3.06
CA LEU A 187 24.03 -18.29 2.88
C LEU A 187 24.71 -18.78 4.16
N GLN A 188 24.05 -18.64 5.31
CA GLN A 188 24.58 -19.02 6.63
C GLN A 188 25.95 -18.37 6.93
N ASN A 189 26.20 -17.19 6.36
CA ASN A 189 27.44 -16.43 6.47
C ASN A 189 27.30 -15.30 7.51
N THR A 190 27.40 -15.70 8.78
CA THR A 190 27.29 -14.81 9.95
C THR A 190 28.31 -13.66 9.91
N THR A 191 29.53 -13.92 9.42
CA THR A 191 30.60 -12.90 9.33
C THR A 191 30.25 -11.80 8.33
N SER A 192 29.77 -12.19 7.14
CA SER A 192 29.35 -11.22 6.13
C SER A 192 28.10 -10.45 6.59
N ALA A 193 27.13 -11.14 7.22
CA ALA A 193 25.94 -10.49 7.76
C ALA A 193 26.28 -9.39 8.79
N LEU A 194 27.18 -9.67 9.75
CA LEU A 194 27.63 -8.66 10.71
C LEU A 194 28.36 -7.50 10.02
N ARG A 195 29.20 -7.77 9.02
CA ARG A 195 29.83 -6.72 8.22
C ARG A 195 28.79 -5.82 7.57
N ARG A 196 27.76 -6.39 6.95
CA ARG A 196 26.65 -5.63 6.32
C ARG A 196 25.90 -4.78 7.34
N LEU A 197 25.55 -5.33 8.50
CA LEU A 197 24.89 -4.56 9.56
C LEU A 197 25.73 -3.37 10.04
N ARG A 198 27.06 -3.53 10.12
CA ARG A 198 27.98 -2.43 10.47
C ARG A 198 28.05 -1.33 9.41
N GLN A 199 27.86 -1.67 8.14
CA GLN A 199 27.73 -0.69 7.05
C GLN A 199 26.37 0.03 7.14
N ALA A 200 25.29 -0.72 7.38
CA ALA A 200 23.96 -0.15 7.61
C ALA A 200 23.96 0.84 8.78
N TYR A 201 24.62 0.49 9.87
CA TYR A 201 24.78 1.33 11.06
C TYR A 201 25.59 2.59 10.79
N GLY A 202 26.52 2.55 9.83
CA GLY A 202 27.26 3.73 9.39
C GLY A 202 26.37 4.75 8.68
N LEU A 203 25.35 4.29 7.96
CA LEU A 203 24.39 5.14 7.25
C LEU A 203 23.30 5.66 8.21
N GLU A 204 22.80 4.81 9.11
CA GLU A 204 21.76 5.16 10.07
C GLU A 204 22.14 4.77 11.51
N PRO A 205 23.03 5.54 12.18
CA PRO A 205 23.49 5.21 13.53
C PRO A 205 22.40 5.26 14.62
N ASP A 206 21.33 6.03 14.38
CA ASP A 206 20.21 6.21 15.30
C ASP A 206 19.11 5.15 15.13
N ASN A 207 19.22 4.27 14.12
CA ASN A 207 18.24 3.23 13.85
C ASN A 207 18.40 2.06 14.86
N GLN A 208 17.46 1.98 15.81
CA GLN A 208 17.48 0.97 16.87
C GLN A 208 17.41 -0.46 16.34
N LEU A 209 16.70 -0.71 15.23
CA LEU A 209 16.62 -2.05 14.63
C LEU A 209 18.02 -2.55 14.24
N ILE A 210 18.83 -1.69 13.63
CA ILE A 210 20.20 -2.04 13.24
C ILE A 210 21.06 -2.30 14.48
N ALA A 211 20.96 -1.42 15.48
CA ALA A 211 21.72 -1.53 16.73
C ALA A 211 21.37 -2.84 17.49
N ASP A 212 20.09 -3.20 17.59
CA ASP A 212 19.64 -4.44 18.22
C ASP A 212 20.11 -5.68 17.47
N ARG A 213 20.07 -5.64 16.12
CA ARG A 213 20.62 -6.71 15.31
C ARG A 213 22.11 -6.88 15.54
N ILE A 214 22.90 -5.80 15.63
CA ILE A 214 24.34 -5.88 15.95
C ILE A 214 24.58 -6.47 17.35
N ARG A 215 23.79 -6.07 18.35
CA ARG A 215 23.87 -6.63 19.72
C ARG A 215 23.60 -8.14 19.75
N ALA A 216 22.73 -8.64 18.89
CA ALA A 216 22.47 -10.08 18.78
C ALA A 216 23.71 -10.89 18.35
N TYR A 217 24.70 -10.24 17.70
CA TYR A 217 26.00 -10.83 17.36
C TYR A 217 27.04 -10.66 18.49
N GLY A 218 26.66 -10.10 19.63
CA GLY A 218 27.55 -9.87 20.77
C GLY A 218 28.41 -8.59 20.67
N GLU A 219 28.16 -7.75 19.66
CA GLU A 219 28.85 -6.48 19.46
C GLU A 219 28.12 -5.32 20.16
N ILE A 220 28.85 -4.32 20.64
CA ILE A 220 28.27 -3.14 21.31
C ILE A 220 28.26 -1.97 20.31
N PRO A 221 27.08 -1.54 19.81
CA PRO A 221 26.97 -0.42 18.87
C PRO A 221 27.72 0.82 19.35
N GLY A 222 28.53 1.39 18.46
CA GLY A 222 29.34 2.58 18.76
C GLY A 222 30.20 3.02 17.57
N PRO A 223 30.89 4.17 17.68
CA PRO A 223 31.58 4.79 16.55
C PRO A 223 32.66 3.92 15.90
N THR A 224 33.30 3.05 16.68
CA THR A 224 34.37 2.15 16.20
C THR A 224 33.85 0.97 15.38
N LEU A 225 32.54 0.69 15.40
CA LEU A 225 31.94 -0.39 14.62
C LEU A 225 31.57 0.03 13.21
N VAL A 226 31.44 1.33 12.94
CA VAL A 226 31.02 1.85 11.64
C VAL A 226 31.96 1.36 10.54
N LEU A 227 31.38 0.81 9.46
CA LEU A 227 32.08 0.51 8.22
C LEU A 227 31.56 1.40 7.10
N PRO A 228 32.41 1.82 6.15
CA PRO A 228 31.97 2.63 5.03
C PRO A 228 31.03 1.83 4.12
N PRO A 229 30.09 2.51 3.44
CA PRO A 229 29.27 1.87 2.41
C PRO A 229 30.12 1.34 1.25
N GLY A 230 29.69 0.25 0.64
CA GLY A 230 30.31 -0.39 -0.51
C GLY A 230 30.11 -1.92 -0.56
N PRO A 231 30.52 -2.57 -1.66
CA PRO A 231 30.42 -4.02 -1.82
C PRO A 231 31.17 -4.83 -0.75
#